data_AF-A0A271VSM2-F1
#
_entry.id   AF-A0A271VSM2-F1
#
_cell.length_a   1.000
_cell.length_b   1.000
_cell.length_c   1.000
_cell.angle_alpha   90.00
_cell.angle_beta   90.00
_cell.angle_gamma   90.00
#
_symmetry.space_group_name_H-M   'P 1'
#
loop_
_entity.id
_entity.type
_entity.pdbx_description
1 polymer ?
#
loop_
_entity_poly.entity_id
_entity_poly.type
_entity_poly.pdbx_seq_one_letter_code
_entity_poly.pdbx_strand_id
1 'polypeptide(L)'
;MNAYKNKQQQGFTLIELMIVVAVIGVLAAIAIPQYQNYVKKSEAAAAVATVRSLTTNIDTYIADAGTFPSDSNFTDIGAAAGMNKLGTIALDTASKTVKLTFLANNSVYENQETVVMTKGTDGLWTCTVPTGVTLKGCTAAAATPPTPPTPPTP
;
A
#
# COMPACT_ATOMS: atom_id res chain seq x y z
N MET A 1 -52.61 -4.40 44.21
CA MET A 1 -51.25 -3.91 44.52
C MET A 1 -50.27 -4.85 43.82
N ASN A 2 -49.67 -4.42 42.71
CA ASN A 2 -48.76 -5.28 41.95
C ASN A 2 -47.36 -5.19 42.57
N ALA A 3 -46.89 -6.31 43.12
CA ALA A 3 -45.58 -6.42 43.72
C ALA A 3 -44.51 -6.44 42.63
N TYR A 4 -43.69 -5.39 42.55
CA TYR A 4 -42.52 -5.34 41.67
C TYR A 4 -41.44 -6.25 42.25
N LYS A 5 -41.31 -7.46 41.71
CA LYS A 5 -40.17 -8.35 41.97
C LYS A 5 -38.89 -7.66 41.49
N ASN A 6 -38.14 -7.06 42.41
CA ASN A 6 -36.75 -6.64 42.15
C ASN A 6 -35.92 -7.90 41.84
N LYS A 7 -35.65 -8.16 40.57
CA LYS A 7 -34.59 -9.10 40.18
C LYS A 7 -33.27 -8.48 40.65
N GLN A 8 -32.59 -9.16 41.56
CA GLN A 8 -31.21 -8.86 41.95
C GLN A 8 -30.36 -8.81 40.67
N GLN A 9 -29.88 -7.63 40.29
CA GLN A 9 -28.93 -7.50 39.20
C GLN A 9 -27.59 -8.05 39.69
N GLN A 10 -27.22 -9.23 39.19
CA GLN A 10 -25.87 -9.76 39.35
C GLN A 10 -24.95 -8.93 38.46
N GLY A 11 -24.25 -7.97 39.06
CA GLY A 11 -23.25 -7.16 38.36
C GLY A 11 -21.97 -7.95 38.10
N PHE A 12 -21.32 -7.68 36.97
CA PHE A 12 -19.97 -8.16 36.67
C PHE A 12 -18.99 -7.62 37.72
N THR A 13 -18.07 -8.46 38.19
CA THR A 13 -17.05 -8.01 39.15
C THR A 13 -15.97 -7.19 38.45
N LEU A 14 -15.38 -6.22 39.16
CA LEU A 14 -14.24 -5.46 38.62
C LEU A 14 -13.04 -6.37 38.31
N ILE A 15 -12.87 -7.45 39.07
CA ILE A 15 -11.79 -8.42 38.85
C ILE A 15 -11.99 -9.23 37.56
N GLU A 16 -13.23 -9.63 37.23
CA GLU A 16 -13.54 -10.28 35.96
C GLU A 16 -13.23 -9.36 34.78
N LEU A 17 -13.60 -8.08 34.89
CA LEU A 17 -13.35 -7.11 33.83
C LEU A 17 -11.84 -6.88 33.63
N MET A 18 -11.06 -6.80 34.73
CA MET A 18 -9.61 -6.64 34.65
C MET A 18 -8.91 -7.82 33.96
N ILE A 19 -9.31 -9.06 34.27
CA ILE A 19 -8.73 -10.26 33.63
C ILE A 19 -9.06 -10.26 32.13
N VAL A 20 -10.29 -9.92 31.75
CA VAL A 20 -10.71 -9.86 30.35
C VAL A 20 -9.88 -8.84 29.56
N VAL A 21 -9.68 -7.63 30.12
CA VAL A 21 -8.86 -6.60 29.46
C VAL A 21 -7.40 -7.02 29.34
N ALA A 22 -6.85 -7.68 30.37
CA ALA A 22 -5.49 -8.19 30.32
C ALA A 22 -5.30 -9.23 29.20
N VAL A 23 -6.24 -10.17 29.05
CA VAL A 23 -6.18 -11.19 27.99
C VAL A 23 -6.35 -10.56 26.60
N ILE A 24 -7.32 -9.65 26.43
CA ILE A 24 -7.53 -8.95 25.14
C ILE A 24 -6.29 -8.12 24.79
N GLY A 25 -5.64 -7.48 25.77
CA GLY A 25 -4.42 -6.70 25.57
C GLY A 25 -3.28 -7.54 24.99
N VAL A 26 -3.06 -8.75 25.52
CA VAL A 26 -2.03 -9.67 25.01
C VAL A 26 -2.35 -10.14 23.58
N LEU A 27 -3.61 -10.52 23.32
CA LEU A 27 -4.02 -10.94 21.98
C LEU A 27 -3.90 -9.81 20.95
N ALA A 28 -4.30 -8.59 21.31
CA ALA A 28 -4.22 -7.43 20.43
C ALA A 28 -2.78 -7.08 20.05
N ALA A 29 -1.84 -7.19 20.99
CA ALA A 29 -0.41 -6.89 20.74
C ALA A 29 0.20 -7.79 19.64
N ILE A 30 -0.26 -9.03 19.51
CA ILE A 30 0.20 -9.97 18.47
C ILE A 30 -0.63 -9.83 17.20
N ALA A 31 -1.95 -9.69 17.34
CA ALA A 31 -2.89 -9.71 16.22
C ALA A 31 -2.78 -8.44 15.35
N ILE A 32 -2.63 -7.25 15.94
CA ILE A 32 -2.57 -5.98 15.21
C ILE A 32 -1.41 -5.94 14.19
N PRO A 33 -0.13 -6.20 14.56
CA PRO A 33 0.96 -6.15 13.59
C PRO A 33 0.83 -7.22 12.50
N GLN A 34 0.31 -8.41 12.83
CA GLN A 34 0.06 -9.46 11.84
C GLN A 34 -1.03 -9.06 10.83
N TYR A 35 -2.13 -8.49 11.32
CA TYR A 35 -3.21 -7.98 10.48
C TYR A 35 -2.71 -6.85 9.57
N GLN A 36 -1.93 -5.90 10.10
CA GLN A 36 -1.32 -4.83 9.30
C GLN A 36 -0.43 -5.39 8.17
N ASN A 37 0.38 -6.42 8.44
CA ASN A 37 1.20 -7.05 7.41
C ASN A 37 0.36 -7.75 6.32
N TYR A 38 -0.76 -8.36 6.70
CA TYR A 38 -1.70 -8.95 5.74
C TYR A 38 -2.35 -7.89 4.84
N VAL A 39 -2.78 -6.78 5.43
CA VAL A 39 -3.35 -5.64 4.70
C VAL A 39 -2.30 -5.02 3.76
N LYS A 40 -1.07 -4.79 4.25
CA LYS A 40 0.08 -4.33 3.43
C LYS A 40 0.24 -5.17 2.17
N LYS A 41 0.36 -6.49 2.32
CA LYS A 41 0.51 -7.41 1.19
C LYS A 41 -0.67 -7.32 0.20
N SER A 42 -1.88 -7.16 0.71
CA SER A 42 -3.10 -7.08 -0.11
C SER A 42 -3.16 -5.76 -0.89
N GLU A 43 -2.85 -4.63 -0.26
CA GLU A 43 -2.78 -3.31 -0.89
C GLU A 43 -1.66 -3.25 -1.93
N ALA A 44 -0.48 -3.81 -1.63
CA ALA A 44 0.60 -3.95 -2.59
C ALA A 44 0.19 -4.80 -3.81
N ALA A 45 -0.52 -5.92 -3.61
CA ALA A 45 -1.00 -6.73 -4.71
C ALA A 45 -2.02 -5.98 -5.59
N ALA A 46 -2.92 -5.22 -4.99
CA ALA A 46 -3.89 -4.39 -5.72
C ALA A 46 -3.21 -3.25 -6.51
N ALA A 47 -2.21 -2.61 -5.90
CA ALA A 47 -1.40 -1.60 -6.57
C ALA A 47 -0.62 -2.20 -7.76
N VAL A 48 0.04 -3.36 -7.57
CA VAL A 48 0.73 -4.11 -8.64
C VAL A 48 -0.24 -4.43 -9.77
N ALA A 49 -1.44 -4.94 -9.47
CA ALA A 49 -2.43 -5.26 -10.49
C ALA A 49 -2.82 -4.02 -11.32
N THR A 50 -2.96 -2.86 -10.66
CA THR A 50 -3.26 -1.59 -11.32
C THR A 50 -2.14 -1.17 -12.25
N VAL A 51 -0.90 -1.04 -11.75
CA VAL A 51 0.22 -0.58 -12.58
C VAL A 51 0.56 -1.59 -13.68
N ARG A 52 0.41 -2.89 -13.42
CA ARG A 52 0.62 -3.95 -14.41
C ARG A 52 -0.43 -3.92 -15.51
N SER A 53 -1.67 -3.52 -15.23
CA SER A 53 -2.70 -3.39 -16.29
C SER A 53 -2.32 -2.33 -17.34
N LEU A 54 -1.53 -1.33 -16.95
CA LEU A 54 -1.10 -0.25 -17.84
C LEU A 54 0.08 -0.66 -18.74
N THR A 55 0.85 -1.70 -18.40
CA THR A 55 2.09 -2.02 -19.12
C THR A 55 1.84 -2.40 -20.58
N THR A 56 0.71 -3.06 -20.88
CA THR A 56 0.34 -3.42 -22.26
C THR A 56 -0.03 -2.20 -23.08
N ASN A 57 -0.77 -1.26 -22.49
CA ASN A 57 -1.12 0.01 -23.15
C ASN A 57 0.12 0.88 -23.37
N ILE A 58 1.03 0.90 -22.40
CA ILE A 58 2.32 1.60 -22.52
C ILE A 58 3.17 0.96 -23.63
N ASP A 59 3.23 -0.37 -23.72
CA ASP A 59 3.96 -1.06 -24.79
C ASP A 59 3.39 -0.74 -26.17
N THR A 60 2.06 -0.65 -26.29
CA THR A 60 1.39 -0.23 -27.53
C THR A 60 1.70 1.22 -27.87
N TYR A 61 1.63 2.13 -26.88
CA TYR A 61 1.99 3.53 -27.06
C TYR A 61 3.45 3.69 -27.52
N ILE A 62 4.38 2.93 -26.94
CA ILE A 62 5.79 2.96 -27.36
C ILE A 62 5.95 2.46 -28.80
N ALA A 63 5.19 1.46 -29.22
CA ALA A 63 5.21 0.96 -30.59
C ALA A 63 4.71 2.02 -31.59
N ASP A 64 3.69 2.80 -31.23
CA ASP A 64 3.09 3.80 -32.11
C ASP A 64 3.86 5.14 -32.10
N ALA A 65 4.24 5.64 -30.92
CA ALA A 65 4.85 6.96 -30.73
C ALA A 65 6.38 6.93 -30.62
N GLY A 66 6.99 5.73 -30.55
CA GLY A 66 8.44 5.53 -30.44
C GLY A 66 9.06 6.01 -29.13
N THR A 67 8.25 6.45 -28.16
CA THR A 67 8.69 7.08 -26.91
C THR A 67 7.89 6.54 -25.73
N PHE A 68 8.49 6.59 -24.53
CA PHE A 68 7.77 6.23 -23.30
C PHE A 68 6.77 7.36 -22.95
N PRO A 69 5.52 7.04 -22.57
CA PRO A 69 4.52 8.05 -22.25
C PRO A 69 4.89 8.82 -20.98
N SER A 70 4.54 10.10 -20.95
CA SER A 70 4.66 10.96 -19.76
C SER A 70 3.30 11.13 -19.08
N ASP A 71 3.26 11.82 -17.94
CA ASP A 71 2.01 12.13 -17.23
C ASP A 71 1.00 12.90 -18.11
N SER A 72 1.45 13.65 -19.14
CA SER A 72 0.53 14.31 -20.08
C SER A 72 -0.18 13.34 -21.02
N ASN A 73 0.26 12.08 -21.10
CA ASN A 73 -0.25 11.04 -21.99
C ASN A 73 -1.14 10.02 -21.28
N PHE A 74 -1.60 10.31 -20.05
CA PHE A 74 -2.42 9.36 -19.30
C PHE A 74 -3.67 8.90 -20.07
N THR A 75 -4.34 9.80 -20.77
CA THR A 75 -5.52 9.47 -21.57
C THR A 75 -5.20 8.50 -22.71
N ASP A 76 -4.00 8.60 -23.29
CA ASP A 76 -3.57 7.80 -24.42
C ASP A 76 -3.31 6.33 -24.02
N ILE A 77 -2.99 6.10 -22.74
CA ILE A 77 -2.77 4.77 -22.17
C ILE A 77 -3.94 4.28 -21.30
N GLY A 78 -5.07 4.99 -21.28
CA GLY A 78 -6.24 4.64 -20.47
C GLY A 78 -5.99 4.74 -18.95
N ALA A 79 -5.07 5.61 -18.55
CA ALA A 79 -4.73 5.85 -17.15
C ALA A 79 -5.32 7.19 -16.66
N ALA A 80 -5.34 7.35 -15.33
CA ALA A 80 -5.47 8.64 -14.69
C ALA A 80 -4.68 8.61 -13.37
N ALA A 81 -4.10 9.74 -12.98
CA ALA A 81 -3.29 9.82 -11.74
C ALA A 81 -4.04 9.29 -10.51
N GLY A 82 -5.35 9.51 -10.42
CA GLY A 82 -6.19 9.09 -9.29
C GLY A 82 -7.05 7.84 -9.54
N MET A 83 -6.73 6.99 -10.52
CA MET A 83 -7.58 5.84 -10.87
C MET A 83 -7.59 4.73 -9.81
N ASN A 84 -6.67 4.76 -8.85
CA ASN A 84 -6.63 3.85 -7.71
C ASN A 84 -6.83 4.62 -6.41
N LYS A 85 -7.71 4.13 -5.53
CA LYS A 85 -8.00 4.80 -4.26
C LYS A 85 -6.81 4.79 -3.28
N LEU A 86 -5.95 3.78 -3.36
CA LEU A 86 -4.81 3.59 -2.46
C LEU A 86 -3.69 4.61 -2.69
N GLY A 87 -3.60 5.19 -3.87
CA GLY A 87 -2.42 5.94 -4.28
C GLY A 87 -2.54 6.70 -5.58
N THR A 88 -1.55 7.54 -5.87
CA THR A 88 -1.46 8.26 -7.14
C THR A 88 -0.52 7.55 -8.11
N ILE A 89 -0.88 7.54 -9.39
CA ILE A 89 -0.06 7.01 -10.47
C ILE A 89 0.75 8.14 -11.09
N ALA A 90 2.01 7.86 -11.39
CA ALA A 90 2.92 8.73 -12.13
C ALA A 90 3.76 7.90 -13.12
N LEU A 91 4.17 8.53 -14.20
CA LEU A 91 5.07 8.01 -15.21
C LEU A 91 6.40 8.75 -15.13
N ASP A 92 7.51 8.04 -15.34
CA ASP A 92 8.83 8.63 -15.51
C ASP A 92 9.39 8.19 -16.86
N THR A 93 9.49 9.12 -17.79
CA THR A 93 10.00 8.87 -19.14
C THR A 93 11.49 8.58 -19.17
N ALA A 94 12.28 9.16 -18.25
CA ALA A 94 13.72 8.97 -18.21
C ALA A 94 14.06 7.56 -17.68
N SER A 95 13.38 7.16 -16.60
CA SER A 95 13.56 5.84 -15.99
C SER A 95 12.69 4.75 -16.64
N LYS A 96 11.80 5.11 -17.56
CA LYS A 96 10.79 4.24 -18.20
C LYS A 96 9.97 3.46 -17.17
N THR A 97 9.42 4.18 -16.20
CA THR A 97 8.64 3.58 -15.10
C THR A 97 7.20 4.06 -15.08
N VAL A 98 6.31 3.17 -14.62
CA VAL A 98 5.00 3.53 -14.09
C VAL A 98 4.97 3.17 -12.61
N LYS A 99 4.69 4.15 -11.77
CA LYS A 99 4.70 4.02 -10.30
C LYS A 99 3.34 4.36 -9.73
N LEU A 100 2.94 3.63 -8.69
CA LEU A 100 1.87 4.01 -7.79
C LEU A 100 2.49 4.36 -6.44
N THR A 101 2.22 5.57 -5.96
CA THR A 101 2.63 6.07 -4.65
C THR A 101 1.46 5.98 -3.69
N PHE A 102 1.60 5.21 -2.61
CA PHE A 102 0.57 5.07 -1.59
C PHE A 102 0.31 6.40 -0.87
N LEU A 103 -0.95 6.68 -0.56
CA LEU A 103 -1.35 7.85 0.23
C LEU A 103 -1.55 7.47 1.69
N ALA A 104 -1.01 8.26 2.60
CA ALA A 104 -1.01 7.98 4.05
C ALA A 104 -2.41 7.78 4.65
N ASN A 105 -3.44 8.45 4.11
CA ASN A 105 -4.81 8.36 4.64
C ASN A 105 -5.66 7.28 3.96
N ASN A 106 -5.18 6.68 2.88
CA ASN A 106 -5.95 5.74 2.06
C ASN A 106 -5.34 4.33 2.02
N SER A 107 -4.23 4.14 2.72
CA SER A 107 -3.47 2.90 2.73
C SER A 107 -2.80 2.71 4.10
N VAL A 108 -2.36 1.49 4.39
CA VAL A 108 -1.55 1.19 5.59
C VAL A 108 -0.07 1.60 5.41
N TYR A 109 0.26 2.19 4.27
CA TYR A 109 1.59 2.67 3.90
C TYR A 109 1.72 4.19 4.15
N GLU A 110 2.19 4.55 5.35
CA GLU A 110 2.24 5.94 5.80
C GLU A 110 3.40 6.76 5.18
N ASN A 111 4.47 6.09 4.73
CA ASN A 111 5.70 6.73 4.23
C ASN A 111 5.70 7.01 2.72
N GLN A 112 4.53 7.08 2.07
CA GLN A 112 4.41 7.23 0.62
C GLN A 112 5.24 6.18 -0.15
N GLU A 113 5.22 4.94 0.34
CA GLU A 113 5.90 3.82 -0.30
C GLU A 113 5.33 3.60 -1.71
N THR A 114 6.10 2.96 -2.58
CA THR A 114 5.75 2.85 -4.00
C THR A 114 5.73 1.41 -4.48
N VAL A 115 4.83 1.15 -5.43
CA VAL A 115 4.90 0.01 -6.33
C VAL A 115 5.33 0.53 -7.69
N VAL A 116 6.38 -0.05 -8.28
CA VAL A 116 6.99 0.44 -9.52
C VAL A 116 7.06 -0.69 -10.53
N MET A 117 6.65 -0.41 -11.76
CA MET A 117 6.91 -1.24 -12.93
C MET A 117 7.91 -0.50 -13.82
N THR A 118 9.04 -1.13 -14.11
CA THR A 118 10.12 -0.56 -14.93
C THR A 118 10.26 -1.34 -16.24
N LYS A 119 10.29 -0.63 -17.37
CA LYS A 119 10.59 -1.22 -18.68
C LYS A 119 12.09 -1.27 -18.89
N GLY A 120 12.66 -2.46 -18.92
CA GLY A 120 14.06 -2.71 -19.22
C GLY A 120 14.41 -2.43 -20.68
N THR A 121 15.71 -2.28 -20.95
CA THR A 121 16.24 -2.13 -22.32
C THR A 121 16.12 -3.41 -23.14
N ASP A 122 15.98 -4.56 -22.47
CA ASP A 122 15.64 -5.87 -23.01
C ASP A 122 14.16 -6.01 -23.39
N GLY A 123 13.36 -4.98 -23.13
CA GLY A 123 11.91 -5.00 -23.37
C GLY A 123 11.12 -5.72 -22.28
N LEU A 124 11.76 -6.19 -21.21
CA LEU A 124 11.08 -6.88 -20.12
C LEU A 124 10.59 -5.90 -19.06
N TRP A 125 9.49 -6.26 -18.40
CA TRP A 125 8.94 -5.48 -17.28
C TRP A 125 9.39 -6.07 -15.96
N THR A 126 10.01 -5.24 -15.12
CA THR A 126 10.41 -5.61 -13.75
C THR A 126 9.53 -4.90 -12.73
N CYS A 127 9.01 -5.66 -11.76
CA CYS A 127 8.11 -5.16 -10.73
C CYS A 127 8.87 -5.02 -9.41
N THR A 128 8.80 -3.84 -8.80
CA THR A 128 9.35 -3.55 -7.49
C THR A 128 8.23 -3.17 -6.53
N VAL A 129 8.19 -3.79 -5.36
CA VAL A 129 7.19 -3.53 -4.30
C VAL A 129 7.88 -2.99 -3.05
N PRO A 130 7.15 -2.40 -2.08
CA PRO A 130 7.78 -1.89 -0.88
C PRO A 130 8.54 -2.93 -0.05
N THR A 131 9.41 -2.46 0.84
CA THR A 131 10.20 -3.32 1.72
C THR A 131 9.30 -4.15 2.64
N GLY A 132 9.74 -5.37 2.99
CA GLY A 132 8.98 -6.26 3.87
C GLY A 132 7.75 -6.93 3.23
N VAL A 133 7.48 -6.67 1.95
CA VAL A 133 6.40 -7.31 1.18
C VAL A 133 6.96 -8.35 0.23
N THR A 134 6.39 -9.56 0.22
CA THR A 134 6.74 -10.61 -0.74
C THR A 134 5.55 -10.91 -1.66
N LEU A 135 5.71 -10.59 -2.95
CA LEU A 135 4.73 -10.84 -4.00
C LEU A 135 5.38 -11.57 -5.18
N LYS A 136 4.71 -12.60 -5.70
CA LYS A 136 5.25 -13.43 -6.78
C LYS A 136 5.46 -12.58 -8.05
N GLY A 137 6.66 -12.62 -8.62
CA GLY A 137 7.01 -11.87 -9.82
C GLY A 137 7.27 -10.37 -9.57
N CYS A 138 7.48 -9.98 -8.32
CA CYS A 138 7.98 -8.67 -7.92
C CYS A 138 9.17 -8.84 -6.97
N THR A 139 10.14 -7.93 -7.05
CA THR A 139 11.25 -7.82 -6.10
C THR A 139 10.90 -6.79 -5.04
N ALA A 140 11.31 -7.03 -3.79
CA ALA A 140 11.18 -6.00 -2.76
C ALA A 140 12.19 -4.88 -3.04
N ALA A 141 11.79 -3.63 -2.81
CA ALA A 141 12.68 -2.48 -2.85
C ALA A 141 13.86 -2.70 -1.89
N ALA A 142 15.05 -2.26 -2.29
CA ALA A 142 16.17 -2.23 -1.37
C ALA A 142 15.82 -1.30 -0.20
N ALA A 143 16.16 -1.69 1.04
CA ALA A 143 16.09 -0.77 2.15
C ALA A 143 17.05 0.39 1.86
N THR A 144 16.51 1.57 1.54
CA THR A 144 17.33 2.77 1.42
C THR A 144 17.95 3.03 2.80
N PRO A 145 19.29 3.22 2.89
CA PRO A 145 19.90 3.68 4.13
C PRO A 145 19.17 4.95 4.59
N PRO A 146 18.95 5.15 5.90
CA PRO A 146 18.35 6.38 6.39
C PRO A 146 19.15 7.56 5.83
N THR A 147 18.48 8.46 5.12
CA THR A 147 19.13 9.63 4.55
C THR A 147 19.65 10.46 5.72
N PRO A 148 20.96 10.79 5.77
CA PRO A 148 21.49 11.65 6.83
C PRO A 148 20.69 12.95 6.87
N PRO A 149 20.34 13.48 8.06
CA PRO A 149 19.66 14.76 8.15
C PRO A 149 20.49 15.82 7.41
N THR A 150 19.86 16.54 6.48
CA THR A 150 20.51 17.59 5.72
C THR A 150 21.03 18.65 6.70
N PRO A 151 22.32 19.02 6.66
CA PRO A 151 22.84 20.08 7.52
C PRO A 151 22.05 21.38 7.30
N PRO A 152 21.77 22.17 8.35
CA PRO A 152 21.18 23.48 8.16
C PRO A 152 22.08 24.34 7.28
N THR A 153 21.50 24.94 6.24
CA THR A 153 22.18 25.89 5.36
C THR A 153 22.57 27.13 6.19
N PRO A 154 23.79 27.69 6.03
CA PRO A 154 24.25 28.86 6.80
C PRO A 154 23.48 30.15 6.47
#